data_AF-A0A2N5ZBJ8-F1
#
_entry.id   AF-A0A2N5ZBJ8-F1
#
_cell.length_a   1.000
_cell.length_b   1.000
_cell.length_c   1.000
_cell.angle_alpha   90.00
_cell.angle_beta   90.00
_cell.angle_gamma   90.00
#
_symmetry.space_group_name_H-M   'P 1'
#
loop_
_entity.id
_entity.type
_entity.pdbx_description
1 polymer ?
#
loop_
_entity_poly.entity_id
_entity_poly.type
_entity_poly.pdbx_seq_one_letter_code
_entity_poly.pdbx_strand_id
1 'polypeptide(L)'
;MKIAIASYHGGFKLKQDLIEHMKGRGLQVIDLGCTGEIPKVDYPEYAEKAALSVVQGQADLSVMIDGAGVGSTMAANKVAGVRAALCNDLYSAWNAKEHNNANMLCMGSMIIGSGKATQILDRFVDTPFAGGRHEKRVNMVNALDAGRSGGLMDSNTLKEIIKQVVAKILGQKGDISDISVSAADVYAEKVLTEDYLRRNKIKSIKISKNTIILPMAKDYINEKKVQVERV
;
A
#
# COMPACT_ATOMS: atom_id res chain seq x y z
N MET A 1 -11.52 -8.75 12.24
CA MET A 1 -11.06 -8.14 10.98
C MET A 1 -10.89 -6.65 11.20
N LYS A 2 -9.82 -6.08 10.65
CA LYS A 2 -9.45 -4.67 10.70
C LYS A 2 -9.53 -4.07 9.30
N ILE A 3 -10.32 -3.01 9.15
CA ILE A 3 -10.60 -2.37 7.87
C ILE A 3 -10.11 -0.93 7.92
N ALA A 4 -9.25 -0.55 6.98
CA ALA A 4 -8.92 0.84 6.75
C ALA A 4 -9.97 1.48 5.85
N ILE A 5 -10.31 2.74 6.06
CA ILE A 5 -11.25 3.46 5.21
C ILE A 5 -10.76 4.87 4.94
N ALA A 6 -10.89 5.30 3.69
CA ALA A 6 -10.57 6.64 3.26
C ALA A 6 -11.62 7.20 2.28
N SER A 7 -11.64 8.51 2.13
CA SER A 7 -12.41 9.20 1.10
C SER A 7 -11.74 10.50 0.67
N TYR A 8 -12.08 10.99 -0.52
CA TYR A 8 -11.97 12.42 -0.80
C TYR A 8 -13.12 13.21 -0.14
N HIS A 9 -13.05 14.54 -0.23
CA HIS A 9 -14.01 15.46 0.39
C HIS A 9 -15.48 15.15 0.05
N GLY A 10 -15.82 14.87 -1.21
CA GLY A 10 -17.20 14.54 -1.61
C GLY A 10 -17.68 13.14 -1.21
N GLY A 11 -16.80 12.31 -0.63
CA GLY A 11 -17.12 11.01 -0.08
C GLY A 11 -17.24 11.00 1.45
N PHE A 12 -16.97 12.13 2.11
CA PHE A 12 -16.84 12.22 3.56
C PHE A 12 -18.07 11.71 4.32
N LYS A 13 -19.27 12.16 3.94
CA LYS A 13 -20.51 11.74 4.59
C LYS A 13 -20.74 10.24 4.48
N LEU A 14 -20.61 9.69 3.27
CA LEU A 14 -20.76 8.25 3.06
C LEU A 14 -19.71 7.45 3.85
N LYS A 15 -18.48 7.96 3.95
CA LYS A 15 -17.43 7.36 4.77
C LYS A 15 -17.83 7.27 6.24
N GLN A 16 -18.40 8.35 6.81
CA GLN A 16 -18.84 8.35 8.21
C GLN A 16 -19.95 7.34 8.45
N ASP A 17 -20.97 7.29 7.59
CA ASP A 17 -22.05 6.31 7.69
C ASP A 17 -21.50 4.86 7.72
N LEU A 18 -20.52 4.56 6.84
CA LEU A 18 -19.90 3.23 6.79
C LEU A 18 -18.99 2.95 7.99
N ILE A 19 -18.30 3.96 8.54
CA ILE A 19 -17.53 3.83 9.79
C ILE A 19 -18.46 3.43 10.93
N GLU A 20 -19.60 4.11 11.07
CA GLU A 20 -20.59 3.79 12.10
C GLU A 20 -21.13 2.38 11.93
N HIS A 21 -21.51 1.99 10.71
CA HIS A 21 -21.97 0.64 10.42
C HIS A 21 -20.93 -0.43 10.76
N MET A 22 -19.68 -0.28 10.31
CA MET A 22 -18.60 -1.23 10.60
C MET A 22 -18.33 -1.35 12.10
N LYS A 23 -18.34 -0.24 12.84
CA LYS A 23 -18.21 -0.24 14.30
C LYS A 23 -19.39 -0.95 14.96
N GLY A 24 -20.61 -0.72 14.48
CA GLY A 24 -21.81 -1.43 14.94
C GLY A 24 -21.73 -2.94 14.71
N ARG A 25 -21.02 -3.38 13.66
CA ARG A 25 -20.70 -4.79 13.39
C ARG A 25 -19.54 -5.35 14.24
N GLY A 26 -18.93 -4.55 15.11
CA GLY A 26 -17.78 -4.96 15.93
C GLY A 26 -16.46 -5.08 15.15
N LEU A 27 -16.38 -4.49 13.95
CA LEU A 27 -15.15 -4.46 13.16
C LEU A 27 -14.20 -3.37 13.67
N GLN A 28 -12.89 -3.62 13.58
CA GLN A 28 -11.89 -2.58 13.89
C GLN A 28 -11.74 -1.66 12.67
N VAL A 29 -11.87 -0.35 12.86
CA VAL A 29 -11.84 0.62 11.76
C VAL A 29 -10.67 1.59 11.92
N ILE A 30 -9.86 1.74 10.88
CA ILE A 30 -8.83 2.79 10.77
C ILE A 30 -9.33 3.84 9.80
N ASP A 31 -9.65 5.04 10.29
CA ASP A 31 -9.99 6.18 9.43
C ASP A 31 -8.71 6.88 8.95
N LEU A 32 -8.43 6.81 7.65
CA LEU A 32 -7.27 7.44 7.00
C LEU A 32 -7.61 8.83 6.41
N GLY A 33 -8.80 9.35 6.71
CA GLY A 33 -9.32 10.63 6.24
C GLY A 33 -10.00 10.53 4.87
N CYS A 34 -10.47 11.61 4.26
CA CYS A 34 -10.39 13.00 4.70
C CYS A 34 -11.19 13.28 5.99
N THR A 35 -10.87 14.38 6.65
CA THR A 35 -11.46 14.77 7.96
C THR A 35 -12.71 15.64 7.84
N GLY A 36 -13.17 15.94 6.61
CA GLY A 36 -14.35 16.74 6.35
C GLY A 36 -14.57 16.99 4.86
N GLU A 37 -15.68 17.64 4.53
CA GLU A 37 -15.99 18.10 3.16
C GLU A 37 -15.15 19.32 2.74
N ILE A 38 -14.56 20.02 3.72
CA ILE A 38 -13.70 21.19 3.55
C ILE A 38 -12.47 21.01 4.47
N PRO A 39 -11.25 21.33 4.00
CA PRO A 39 -10.90 21.78 2.66
C PRO A 39 -11.09 20.69 1.60
N LYS A 40 -11.21 21.10 0.33
CA LYS A 40 -11.17 20.15 -0.78
C LYS A 40 -9.81 19.48 -0.82
N VAL A 41 -9.81 18.19 -1.08
CA VAL A 41 -8.61 17.36 -1.17
C VAL A 41 -8.60 16.52 -2.43
N ASP A 42 -7.40 16.14 -2.85
CA ASP A 42 -7.17 15.31 -4.02
C ASP A 42 -7.27 13.83 -3.69
N TYR A 43 -8.14 13.12 -4.41
CA TYR A 43 -8.41 11.70 -4.16
C TYR A 43 -7.18 10.78 -4.27
N PRO A 44 -6.14 11.03 -5.12
CA PRO A 44 -5.00 10.14 -5.23
C PRO A 44 -4.23 9.97 -3.92
N GLU A 45 -4.12 11.04 -3.10
CA GLU A 45 -3.40 10.97 -1.81
C GLU A 45 -4.08 10.00 -0.83
N TYR A 46 -5.41 9.98 -0.82
CA TYR A 46 -6.19 9.11 0.07
C TYR A 46 -6.32 7.69 -0.47
N ALA A 47 -6.40 7.55 -1.80
CA ALA A 47 -6.34 6.26 -2.46
C ALA A 47 -5.00 5.56 -2.17
N GLU A 48 -3.88 6.29 -2.23
CA GLU A 48 -2.55 5.77 -1.89
C GLU A 48 -2.46 5.36 -0.41
N LYS A 49 -2.93 6.20 0.53
CA LYS A 49 -2.95 5.84 1.97
C LYS A 49 -3.74 4.55 2.23
N ALA A 50 -4.93 4.43 1.65
CA ALA A 50 -5.77 3.24 1.79
C ALA A 50 -5.13 2.00 1.13
N ALA A 51 -4.52 2.16 -0.04
CA ALA A 51 -3.76 1.12 -0.72
C ALA A 51 -2.56 0.64 0.11
N LEU A 52 -1.76 1.57 0.66
CA LEU A 52 -0.60 1.26 1.49
C LEU A 52 -0.99 0.51 2.77
N SER A 53 -2.14 0.85 3.37
CA SER A 53 -2.59 0.20 4.61
C SER A 53 -2.78 -1.32 4.48
N VAL A 54 -3.23 -1.80 3.31
CA VAL A 54 -3.44 -3.25 3.09
C VAL A 54 -2.15 -3.96 2.71
N VAL A 55 -1.30 -3.36 1.87
CA VAL A 55 -0.04 -4.00 1.45
C VAL A 55 1.00 -4.02 2.58
N GLN A 56 0.93 -3.07 3.52
CA GLN A 56 1.79 -3.03 4.70
C GLN A 56 1.24 -3.87 5.87
N GLY A 57 0.08 -4.52 5.70
CA GLY A 57 -0.54 -5.32 6.76
C GLY A 57 -1.08 -4.50 7.94
N GLN A 58 -1.28 -3.19 7.76
CA GLN A 58 -1.92 -2.34 8.78
C GLN A 58 -3.43 -2.62 8.88
N ALA A 59 -4.06 -3.07 7.78
CA ALA A 59 -5.44 -3.51 7.70
C ALA A 59 -5.57 -4.78 6.85
N ASP A 60 -6.60 -5.59 7.12
CA ASP A 60 -6.92 -6.80 6.36
C ASP A 60 -7.54 -6.45 4.99
N LEU A 61 -8.36 -5.39 4.96
CA LEU A 61 -9.00 -4.82 3.79
C LEU A 61 -8.98 -3.29 3.88
N SER A 62 -9.12 -2.62 2.75
CA SER A 62 -9.39 -1.18 2.74
C SER A 62 -10.60 -0.80 1.92
N VAL A 63 -11.20 0.34 2.27
CA VAL A 63 -12.34 0.95 1.59
C VAL A 63 -11.94 2.36 1.15
N MET A 64 -12.23 2.72 -0.09
CA MET A 64 -11.96 4.06 -0.63
C MET A 64 -13.21 4.62 -1.32
N ILE A 65 -13.54 5.86 -0.99
CA ILE A 65 -14.74 6.52 -1.51
C ILE A 65 -14.33 7.79 -2.25
N ASP A 66 -14.66 7.85 -3.55
CA ASP A 66 -14.69 9.13 -4.27
C ASP A 66 -16.05 9.38 -4.94
N GLY A 67 -16.19 10.46 -5.72
CA GLY A 67 -17.47 10.80 -6.33
C GLY A 67 -18.01 9.69 -7.22
N ALA A 68 -17.19 9.18 -8.15
CA ALA A 68 -17.56 8.07 -9.03
C ALA A 68 -16.94 6.72 -8.60
N GLY A 69 -15.95 6.76 -7.71
CA GLY A 69 -15.04 5.69 -7.33
C GLY A 69 -13.96 5.37 -8.39
N VAL A 70 -14.07 5.92 -9.60
CA VAL A 70 -13.23 5.55 -10.76
C VAL A 70 -11.77 5.99 -10.57
N GLY A 71 -11.56 7.28 -10.26
CA GLY A 71 -10.22 7.86 -10.18
C GLY A 71 -9.39 7.22 -9.05
N SER A 72 -10.00 7.05 -7.88
CA SER A 72 -9.34 6.41 -6.74
C SER A 72 -9.03 4.95 -6.99
N THR A 73 -9.90 4.24 -7.71
CA THR A 73 -9.61 2.85 -8.12
C THR A 73 -8.40 2.77 -9.04
N MET A 74 -8.29 3.70 -10.01
CA MET A 74 -7.13 3.77 -10.89
C MET A 74 -5.84 4.09 -10.11
N ALA A 75 -5.90 5.06 -9.19
CA ALA A 75 -4.76 5.46 -8.36
C ALA A 75 -4.31 4.33 -7.41
N ALA A 76 -5.24 3.70 -6.70
CA ALA A 76 -4.95 2.60 -5.77
C ALA A 76 -4.27 1.42 -6.46
N ASN A 77 -4.73 1.03 -7.66
CA ASN A 77 -4.13 -0.06 -8.45
C ASN A 77 -2.76 0.28 -9.05
N LYS A 78 -2.19 1.48 -8.80
CA LYS A 78 -0.77 1.78 -9.06
C LYS A 78 0.15 1.30 -7.94
N VAL A 79 -0.39 1.01 -6.76
CA VAL A 79 0.37 0.45 -5.64
C VAL A 79 0.49 -1.06 -5.82
N ALA A 80 1.72 -1.56 -5.95
CA ALA A 80 1.99 -2.98 -6.12
C ALA A 80 1.41 -3.80 -4.96
N GLY A 81 0.75 -4.93 -5.28
CA GLY A 81 0.07 -5.79 -4.32
C GLY A 81 -1.40 -5.40 -4.04
N VAL A 82 -1.87 -4.26 -4.56
CA VAL A 82 -3.27 -3.86 -4.46
C VAL A 82 -4.08 -4.43 -5.62
N ARG A 83 -5.25 -4.97 -5.29
CA ARG A 83 -6.32 -5.34 -6.21
C ARG A 83 -7.56 -4.59 -5.77
N ALA A 84 -7.64 -3.32 -6.15
CA ALA A 84 -8.77 -2.46 -5.84
C ALA A 84 -9.88 -2.65 -6.87
N ALA A 85 -11.11 -2.87 -6.40
CA ALA A 85 -12.28 -3.06 -7.25
C ALA A 85 -13.30 -1.94 -7.02
N LEU A 86 -13.75 -1.31 -8.11
CA LEU A 86 -14.87 -0.39 -8.08
C LEU A 86 -16.18 -1.19 -8.05
N CYS A 87 -16.96 -1.07 -6.98
CA CYS A 87 -18.22 -1.79 -6.82
C CYS A 87 -19.34 -0.81 -6.47
N ASN A 88 -20.29 -0.64 -7.40
CA ASN A 88 -21.48 0.19 -7.21
C ASN A 88 -22.77 -0.67 -7.18
N ASP A 89 -22.62 -1.99 -7.05
CA ASP A 89 -23.67 -2.99 -6.98
C ASP A 89 -23.18 -4.25 -6.24
N LEU A 90 -24.11 -5.12 -5.83
CA LEU A 90 -23.80 -6.31 -5.03
C LEU A 90 -23.06 -7.38 -5.83
N TYR A 91 -23.29 -7.46 -7.15
CA TYR A 91 -22.67 -8.47 -7.99
C TYR A 91 -21.19 -8.16 -8.20
N SER A 92 -20.84 -6.90 -8.47
CA SER A 92 -19.45 -6.47 -8.56
C SER A 92 -18.70 -6.65 -7.23
N ALA A 93 -19.33 -6.35 -6.09
CA ALA A 93 -18.75 -6.57 -4.76
C ALA A 93 -18.42 -8.05 -4.48
N TRP A 94 -19.39 -8.91 -4.77
CA TRP A 94 -19.22 -10.36 -4.68
C TRP A 94 -18.11 -10.87 -5.60
N ASN A 95 -18.15 -10.51 -6.89
CA ASN A 95 -17.19 -10.95 -7.88
C ASN A 95 -15.77 -10.45 -7.56
N ALA A 96 -15.64 -9.21 -7.08
CA ALA A 96 -14.37 -8.64 -6.66
C ALA A 96 -13.72 -9.49 -5.57
N LYS A 97 -14.49 -9.95 -4.59
CA LYS A 97 -13.95 -10.73 -3.48
C LYS A 97 -13.79 -12.21 -3.83
N GLU A 98 -14.83 -12.87 -4.33
CA GLU A 98 -14.82 -14.30 -4.60
C GLU A 98 -13.89 -14.68 -5.77
N HIS A 99 -13.90 -13.91 -6.86
CA HIS A 99 -13.15 -14.26 -8.07
C HIS A 99 -11.78 -13.57 -8.16
N ASN A 100 -11.62 -12.39 -7.58
CA ASN A 100 -10.42 -11.57 -7.78
C ASN A 100 -9.60 -11.39 -6.49
N ASN A 101 -10.08 -11.93 -5.37
CA ASN A 101 -9.51 -11.72 -4.05
C ASN A 101 -9.12 -10.25 -3.82
N ALA A 102 -9.99 -9.33 -4.21
CA ALA A 102 -9.74 -7.90 -4.08
C ALA A 102 -9.49 -7.58 -2.60
N ASN A 103 -8.38 -6.89 -2.30
CA ASN A 103 -8.05 -6.46 -0.94
C ASN A 103 -8.49 -5.03 -0.65
N MET A 104 -9.07 -4.35 -1.64
CA MET A 104 -9.54 -2.99 -1.52
C MET A 104 -10.86 -2.79 -2.28
N LEU A 105 -11.85 -2.21 -1.61
CA LEU A 105 -13.16 -1.85 -2.15
C LEU A 105 -13.19 -0.36 -2.46
N CYS A 106 -13.58 0.00 -3.67
CA CYS A 106 -13.82 1.38 -4.06
C CYS A 106 -15.30 1.61 -4.37
N MET A 107 -15.84 2.77 -3.98
CA MET A 107 -17.24 3.14 -4.18
C MET A 107 -17.39 4.59 -4.65
N GLY A 108 -18.47 4.87 -5.40
CA GLY A 108 -18.83 6.21 -5.86
C GLY A 108 -19.93 6.85 -5.00
N SER A 109 -19.60 7.88 -4.21
CA SER A 109 -20.57 8.59 -3.36
C SER A 109 -21.64 9.37 -4.12
N MET A 110 -21.39 9.71 -5.39
CA MET A 110 -22.37 10.33 -6.29
C MET A 110 -23.16 9.30 -7.11
N ILE A 111 -22.84 8.01 -6.99
CA ILE A 111 -23.45 6.92 -7.76
C ILE A 111 -24.41 6.10 -6.88
N ILE A 112 -24.06 5.90 -5.60
CA ILE A 112 -24.83 5.08 -4.67
C ILE A 112 -25.08 5.81 -3.35
N GLY A 113 -26.27 5.60 -2.78
CA GLY A 113 -26.63 6.10 -1.44
C GLY A 113 -26.17 5.17 -0.33
N SER A 114 -26.19 5.69 0.91
CA SER A 114 -25.69 5.03 2.13
C SER A 114 -26.24 3.62 2.36
N GLY A 115 -27.56 3.41 2.21
CA GLY A 115 -28.17 2.09 2.39
C GLY A 115 -27.68 1.04 1.37
N LYS A 116 -27.40 1.44 0.12
CA LYS A 116 -26.86 0.54 -0.90
C LYS A 116 -25.36 0.31 -0.70
N ALA A 117 -24.61 1.36 -0.36
CA ALA A 117 -23.18 1.25 -0.04
C ALA A 117 -22.92 0.32 1.15
N THR A 118 -23.79 0.36 2.16
CA THR A 118 -23.74 -0.53 3.32
C THR A 118 -23.89 -1.99 2.91
N GLN A 119 -24.88 -2.32 2.07
CA GLN A 119 -25.05 -3.68 1.56
C GLN A 119 -23.88 -4.15 0.68
N ILE A 120 -23.30 -3.23 -0.11
CA ILE A 120 -22.10 -3.51 -0.93
C ILE A 120 -20.89 -3.81 -0.04
N LEU A 121 -20.68 -3.00 1.00
CA LEU A 121 -19.63 -3.21 1.98
C LEU A 121 -19.78 -4.57 2.67
N ASP A 122 -20.98 -4.89 3.16
CA ASP A 122 -21.25 -6.18 3.81
C ASP A 122 -20.99 -7.34 2.85
N ARG A 123 -21.50 -7.24 1.61
CA ARG A 123 -21.27 -8.28 0.60
C ARG A 123 -19.78 -8.47 0.31
N PHE A 124 -19.01 -7.38 0.22
CA PHE A 124 -17.57 -7.47 -0.01
C PHE A 124 -16.81 -8.07 1.18
N VAL A 125 -17.15 -7.65 2.40
CA VAL A 125 -16.48 -8.09 3.64
C VAL A 125 -16.76 -9.56 3.94
N ASP A 126 -17.99 -10.02 3.70
CA ASP A 126 -18.46 -11.35 4.12
C ASP A 126 -18.22 -12.43 3.06
N THR A 127 -17.88 -12.05 1.82
CA THR A 127 -17.63 -13.02 0.75
C THR A 127 -16.22 -13.60 0.88
N PRO A 128 -16.05 -14.92 1.03
CA PRO A 128 -14.73 -15.55 1.03
C PRO A 128 -14.15 -15.59 -0.40
N PHE A 129 -12.82 -15.63 -0.51
CA PHE A 129 -12.17 -15.92 -1.79
C PHE A 129 -12.34 -17.40 -2.15
N ALA A 130 -12.75 -17.71 -3.38
CA ALA A 130 -13.02 -19.09 -3.80
C ALA A 130 -11.76 -19.91 -4.12
N GLY A 131 -10.61 -19.28 -4.39
CA GLY A 131 -9.41 -19.99 -4.80
C GLY A 131 -9.58 -20.77 -6.12
N GLY A 132 -8.93 -21.93 -6.24
CA GLY A 132 -9.07 -22.85 -7.37
C GLY A 132 -8.81 -22.18 -8.73
N ARG A 133 -9.79 -22.23 -9.65
CA ARG A 133 -9.65 -21.63 -11.00
C ARG A 133 -9.39 -20.12 -10.99
N HIS A 134 -9.69 -19.43 -9.90
CA HIS A 134 -9.52 -17.99 -9.76
C HIS A 134 -8.10 -17.61 -9.35
N GLU A 135 -7.45 -18.45 -8.55
CA GLU A 135 -6.10 -18.21 -8.02
C GLU A 135 -5.06 -17.98 -9.13
N LYS A 136 -5.12 -18.77 -10.20
CA LYS A 136 -4.27 -18.56 -11.39
C LYS A 136 -4.38 -17.12 -11.92
N ARG A 137 -5.60 -16.59 -12.05
CA ARG A 137 -5.82 -15.25 -12.62
C ARG A 137 -5.42 -14.16 -11.64
N VAL A 138 -5.66 -14.36 -10.34
CA VAL A 138 -5.15 -13.46 -9.29
C VAL A 138 -3.62 -13.37 -9.35
N ASN A 139 -2.93 -14.50 -9.48
CA ASN A 139 -1.47 -14.53 -9.60
C ASN A 139 -0.98 -13.85 -10.88
N MET A 140 -1.69 -14.02 -12.00
CA MET A 140 -1.40 -13.28 -13.24
C MET A 140 -1.55 -11.76 -13.07
N VAL A 141 -2.60 -11.30 -12.37
CA VAL A 141 -2.80 -9.87 -12.07
C VAL A 141 -1.66 -9.35 -11.20
N ASN A 142 -1.30 -10.06 -10.13
CA ASN A 142 -0.19 -9.67 -9.25
C ASN A 142 1.15 -9.62 -10.00
N ALA A 143 1.38 -10.54 -10.96
CA ALA A 143 2.58 -10.54 -11.77
C ALA A 143 2.72 -9.28 -12.66
N LEU A 144 1.63 -8.56 -12.96
CA LEU A 144 1.69 -7.30 -13.71
C LEU A 144 2.34 -6.16 -12.92
N ASP A 145 2.53 -6.31 -11.61
CA ASP A 145 3.22 -5.32 -10.80
C ASP A 145 4.74 -5.33 -11.04
N ALA A 146 5.29 -6.47 -11.45
CA ALA A 146 6.71 -6.64 -11.79
C ALA A 146 7.16 -5.78 -12.98
N GLY A 147 6.22 -5.38 -13.85
CA GLY A 147 6.48 -4.47 -14.98
C GLY A 147 6.28 -2.98 -14.67
N ARG A 148 5.70 -2.66 -13.50
CA ARG A 148 5.41 -1.27 -13.05
C ARG A 148 6.39 -0.78 -12.00
N SER A 149 7.26 -1.65 -11.54
CA SER A 149 8.27 -1.40 -10.54
C SER A 149 9.52 -0.82 -11.23
N GLY A 150 9.54 0.50 -11.36
CA GLY A 150 10.79 1.24 -11.14
C GLY A 150 11.25 1.19 -9.68
N GLY A 151 11.03 0.06 -8.97
CA GLY A 151 11.24 -0.05 -7.53
C GLY A 151 10.60 -1.31 -6.92
N LEU A 152 11.35 -1.96 -6.04
CA LEU A 152 11.04 -3.15 -5.22
C LEU A 152 11.28 -4.48 -5.94
N MET A 153 12.55 -4.91 -5.92
CA MET A 153 12.94 -6.30 -6.09
C MET A 153 12.19 -7.18 -5.09
N ASP A 154 11.75 -8.36 -5.53
CA ASP A 154 11.22 -9.36 -4.60
C ASP A 154 12.26 -9.64 -3.51
N SER A 155 11.81 -10.02 -2.32
CA SER A 155 12.69 -10.15 -1.15
C SER A 155 13.85 -11.13 -1.39
N ASN A 156 13.70 -12.13 -2.26
CA ASN A 156 14.78 -13.06 -2.58
C ASN A 156 15.78 -12.42 -3.55
N THR A 157 15.34 -11.70 -4.57
CA THR A 157 16.22 -10.95 -5.48
C THR A 157 16.94 -9.81 -4.76
N LEU A 158 16.27 -9.13 -3.83
CA LEU A 158 16.90 -8.11 -2.98
C LEU A 158 17.93 -8.73 -2.04
N LYS A 159 17.64 -9.89 -1.43
CA LYS A 159 18.60 -10.65 -0.63
C LYS A 159 19.81 -11.07 -1.46
N GLU A 160 19.60 -11.57 -2.68
CA GLU A 160 20.70 -11.97 -3.56
C GLU A 160 21.56 -10.79 -3.99
N ILE A 161 20.97 -9.64 -4.27
CA ILE A 161 21.74 -8.43 -4.62
C ILE A 161 22.47 -7.86 -3.41
N ILE A 162 21.85 -7.85 -2.22
CA ILE A 162 22.54 -7.48 -0.98
C ILE A 162 23.71 -8.44 -0.72
N LYS A 163 23.53 -9.76 -0.88
CA LYS A 163 24.61 -10.74 -0.77
C LYS A 163 25.73 -10.46 -1.76
N GLN A 164 25.42 -10.21 -3.03
CA GLN A 164 26.41 -9.90 -4.07
C GLN A 164 27.16 -8.60 -3.79
N VAL A 165 26.47 -7.56 -3.33
CA VAL A 165 27.07 -6.27 -2.97
C VAL A 165 27.97 -6.40 -1.74
N VAL A 166 27.52 -7.10 -0.70
CA VAL A 166 28.30 -7.37 0.52
C VAL A 166 29.55 -8.21 0.20
N ALA A 167 29.42 -9.26 -0.60
CA ALA A 167 30.54 -10.09 -1.03
C ALA A 167 31.59 -9.29 -1.83
N LYS A 168 31.14 -8.36 -2.68
CA LYS A 168 32.02 -7.51 -3.48
C LYS A 168 32.73 -6.41 -2.65
N ILE A 169 32.09 -5.93 -1.59
CA ILE A 169 32.65 -4.91 -0.68
C ILE A 169 33.62 -5.53 0.34
N LEU A 170 33.34 -6.73 0.85
CA LEU A 170 34.16 -7.39 1.88
C LEU A 170 35.39 -8.12 1.32
N GLY A 171 35.55 -8.16 0.00
CA GLY A 171 36.81 -8.57 -0.64
C GLY A 171 37.26 -10.02 -0.48
N GLN A 172 36.59 -10.90 0.30
CA GLN A 172 36.98 -12.32 0.42
C GLN A 172 35.83 -13.29 0.80
N LYS A 173 35.95 -14.50 0.21
CA LYS A 173 35.56 -15.87 0.60
C LYS A 173 35.06 -16.15 2.05
N GLY A 174 34.05 -15.45 2.54
CA GLY A 174 33.32 -15.82 3.77
C GLY A 174 32.10 -16.68 3.44
N ASP A 175 31.84 -17.73 4.22
CA ASP A 175 30.64 -18.55 4.09
C ASP A 175 29.38 -17.70 4.29
N ILE A 176 28.50 -17.68 3.29
CA ILE A 176 27.37 -16.75 3.14
C ILE A 176 26.11 -17.32 3.84
N SER A 177 26.20 -18.54 4.39
CA SER A 177 25.11 -19.27 5.04
C SER A 177 24.51 -18.56 6.26
N ASP A 178 25.28 -17.68 6.91
CA ASP A 178 24.92 -17.14 8.24
C ASP A 178 24.36 -15.71 8.19
N ILE A 179 24.21 -15.12 7.00
CA ILE A 179 23.69 -13.75 6.85
C ILE A 179 22.16 -13.78 6.67
N SER A 180 21.42 -13.65 7.77
CA SER A 180 19.97 -13.39 7.74
C SER A 180 19.69 -11.89 7.57
N VAL A 181 19.12 -11.49 6.44
CA VAL A 181 18.61 -10.12 6.21
C VAL A 181 17.09 -10.17 6.10
N SER A 182 16.38 -9.45 6.98
CA SER A 182 14.93 -9.26 6.91
C SER A 182 14.57 -7.98 6.15
N ALA A 183 13.32 -7.87 5.68
CA ALA A 183 12.82 -6.62 5.09
C ALA A 183 12.90 -5.43 6.07
N ALA A 184 12.81 -5.68 7.38
CA ALA A 184 12.97 -4.65 8.41
C ALA A 184 14.41 -4.11 8.49
N ASP A 185 15.44 -4.93 8.19
CA ASP A 185 16.85 -4.50 8.20
C ASP A 185 17.20 -3.53 7.06
N VAL A 186 16.41 -3.53 5.98
CA VAL A 186 16.56 -2.58 4.85
C VAL A 186 16.00 -1.21 5.20
N TYR A 187 15.02 -1.16 6.11
CA TYR A 187 14.40 0.08 6.59
C TYR A 187 14.95 0.56 7.94
N ALA A 188 15.74 -0.28 8.64
CA ALA A 188 16.37 0.05 9.92
C ALA A 188 17.89 0.23 9.76
N GLU A 189 18.34 1.48 9.80
CA GLU A 189 19.69 1.98 10.15
C GLU A 189 20.93 1.46 9.38
N LYS A 190 20.85 0.40 8.58
CA LYS A 190 22.01 -0.19 7.87
C LYS A 190 22.08 0.15 6.39
N VAL A 191 20.96 0.49 5.75
CA VAL A 191 20.92 0.87 4.32
C VAL A 191 20.09 2.14 4.13
N LEU A 192 20.68 3.16 3.49
CA LEU A 192 20.02 4.42 3.16
C LEU A 192 19.62 4.45 1.68
N THR A 193 18.32 4.64 1.41
CA THR A 193 17.74 4.66 0.06
C THR A 193 17.22 6.07 -0.31
N GLU A 194 17.12 6.36 -1.61
CA GLU A 194 16.51 7.63 -2.07
C GLU A 194 15.06 7.73 -1.62
N ASP A 195 14.30 6.65 -1.77
CA ASP A 195 12.88 6.59 -1.43
C ASP A 195 12.64 6.95 0.04
N TYR A 196 13.48 6.44 0.96
CA TYR A 196 13.43 6.80 2.37
C TYR A 196 13.67 8.30 2.61
N LEU A 197 14.68 8.88 1.96
CA LEU A 197 15.00 10.31 2.07
C LEU A 197 13.87 11.20 1.52
N ARG A 198 13.32 10.81 0.35
CA ARG A 198 12.29 11.54 -0.38
C ARG A 198 10.96 11.53 0.36
N ARG A 199 10.50 10.35 0.81
CA ARG A 199 9.21 10.19 1.52
C ARG A 199 9.19 10.92 2.86
N ASN A 200 10.29 10.86 3.60
CA ASN A 200 10.39 11.46 4.93
C ASN A 200 10.84 12.93 4.89
N LYS A 201 11.03 13.54 3.70
CA LYS A 201 11.46 14.93 3.52
C LYS A 201 12.70 15.27 4.36
N ILE A 202 13.65 14.34 4.43
CA ILE A 202 14.81 14.44 5.32
C ILE A 202 15.75 15.54 4.83
N LYS A 203 16.04 16.50 5.73
CA LYS A 203 17.04 17.56 5.50
C LYS A 203 18.37 17.29 6.21
N SER A 204 18.33 16.51 7.28
CA SER A 204 19.52 16.09 8.04
C SER A 204 19.28 14.70 8.65
N ILE A 205 20.29 13.84 8.63
CA ILE A 205 20.23 12.49 9.20
C ILE A 205 21.57 12.07 9.81
N LYS A 206 21.50 11.44 10.98
CA LYS A 206 22.61 10.71 11.60
C LYS A 206 22.52 9.24 11.20
N ILE A 207 23.59 8.69 10.67
CA ILE A 207 23.68 7.28 10.25
C ILE A 207 24.86 6.60 10.96
N SER A 208 24.78 5.30 11.19
CA SER A 208 25.90 4.56 11.76
C SER A 208 27.12 4.60 10.83
N LYS A 209 28.34 4.47 11.39
CA LYS A 209 29.57 4.30 10.58
C LYS A 209 29.47 3.21 9.50
N ASN A 210 28.67 2.16 9.74
CA ASN A 210 28.54 1.01 8.83
C ASN A 210 27.34 1.11 7.89
N THR A 211 26.60 2.22 7.88
CA THR A 211 25.44 2.40 7.00
C THR A 211 25.89 2.51 5.54
N ILE A 212 25.31 1.67 4.69
CA ILE A 212 25.50 1.64 3.24
C ILE A 212 24.57 2.68 2.61
N ILE A 213 25.11 3.59 1.79
CA ILE A 213 24.32 4.57 1.03
C ILE A 213 24.25 4.10 -0.41
N LEU A 214 23.04 3.86 -0.93
CA LEU A 214 22.86 3.42 -2.31
C LEU A 214 23.15 4.55 -3.32
N PRO A 215 23.52 4.25 -4.58
CA PRO A 215 23.87 5.26 -5.58
C PRO A 215 22.81 6.34 -5.77
N MET A 216 21.54 5.95 -5.94
CA MET A 216 20.43 6.91 -6.08
C MET A 216 20.22 7.78 -4.83
N ALA A 217 20.45 7.21 -3.63
CA ALA A 217 20.41 7.99 -2.40
C ALA A 217 21.54 9.02 -2.37
N LYS A 218 22.73 8.66 -2.84
CA LYS A 218 23.89 9.56 -2.95
C LYS A 218 23.62 10.71 -3.90
N ASP A 219 23.03 10.43 -5.06
CA ASP A 219 22.64 11.44 -6.04
C ASP A 219 21.62 12.41 -5.46
N TYR A 220 20.59 11.88 -4.78
CA TYR A 220 19.57 12.69 -4.11
C TYR A 220 20.13 13.54 -2.95
N ILE A 221 21.04 13.00 -2.14
CA ILE A 221 21.73 13.74 -1.07
C ILE A 221 22.46 14.95 -1.66
N ASN A 222 23.17 14.77 -2.77
CA ASN A 222 23.89 15.84 -3.44
C ASN A 222 22.94 16.88 -4.04
N GLU A 223 21.89 16.43 -4.74
CA GLU A 223 20.92 17.31 -5.39
C GLU A 223 20.16 18.18 -4.39
N LYS A 224 19.70 17.57 -3.28
CA LYS A 224 18.87 18.24 -2.27
C LYS A 224 19.67 18.81 -1.10
N LYS A 225 21.00 18.68 -1.13
CA LYS A 225 21.91 19.14 -0.06
C LYS A 225 21.51 18.60 1.32
N VAL A 226 21.17 17.31 1.39
CA VAL A 226 20.83 16.65 2.66
C VAL A 226 22.09 16.54 3.52
N GLN A 227 22.02 16.97 4.78
CA GLN A 227 23.13 16.81 5.72
C GLN A 227 23.18 15.36 6.23
N VAL A 228 24.32 14.69 6.05
CA VAL A 228 24.50 13.31 6.51
C VAL A 228 25.71 13.26 7.44
N GLU A 229 25.46 12.95 8.71
CA GLU A 229 26.48 12.80 9.75
C GLU A 229 26.66 11.32 10.06
N ARG A 230 27.90 10.81 9.97
CA ARG A 230 28.23 9.46 10.42
C ARG A 230 28.60 9.50 11.90
N VAL A 231 27.84 8.77 12.73
CA VAL A 231 28.07 8.55 14.16
C VAL A 231 28.58 7.14 14.44
#